data_AF-A0A7K4ADV0-F1
#
_entry.id   AF-A0A7K4ADV0-F1
#
_cell.length_a   1.000
_cell.length_b   1.000
_cell.length_c   1.000
_cell.angle_alpha   90.00
_cell.angle_beta   90.00
_cell.angle_gamma   90.00
#
_symmetry.space_group_name_H-M   'P 1'
#
loop_
_entity.id
_entity.type
_entity.pdbx_description
1 polymer ?
#
loop_
_entity_poly.entity_id
_entity_poly.type
_entity_poly.pdbx_seq_one_letter_code
_entity_poly.pdbx_strand_id
1 'polypeptide(L)'
;MNDVTLKSFSFTGNGAVRIVAEHAIVGGHLIQDVTAFETSNIHEAAFQSLTLAGGSGTAIMDGLTFIRVKALYTGGIGFQLHGDGWRAPGGAWQMKNYNIWTKNVYMEDIVADHCGINSRYNDWVVGIDLAELTNVENIKVVRGIATNNWEAGFHFEPMPIVRNVILQDCISNNNGQKPSTYYNKETNNYGPHFGVGYFLGRSADSSQYQMINCSGADNSKGLILRYVGPTY
;
A
#
# COMPACT_ATOMS: atom_id res chain seq x y z
N MET A 1 -16.99 11.58 -6.98
CA MET A 1 -17.27 11.38 -8.43
C MET A 1 -17.05 9.91 -8.71
N ASN A 2 -17.85 9.27 -9.55
CA ASN A 2 -17.68 7.85 -9.92
C ASN A 2 -17.24 7.76 -11.38
N ASP A 3 -16.74 6.59 -11.78
CA ASP A 3 -16.49 6.23 -13.19
C ASP A 3 -15.47 7.13 -13.92
N VAL A 4 -14.58 7.77 -13.14
CA VAL A 4 -13.48 8.57 -13.68
C VAL A 4 -12.40 7.69 -14.29
N THR A 5 -11.98 8.06 -15.49
CA THR A 5 -10.87 7.42 -16.22
C THR A 5 -9.71 8.40 -16.37
N LEU A 6 -8.53 8.00 -15.92
CA LEU A 6 -7.26 8.72 -16.05
C LEU A 6 -6.32 7.88 -16.92
N LYS A 7 -5.92 8.38 -18.10
CA LYS A 7 -5.12 7.59 -19.05
C LYS A 7 -4.00 8.35 -19.75
N SER A 8 -2.92 7.62 -20.02
CA SER A 8 -1.87 8.01 -20.98
C SER A 8 -1.17 9.32 -20.63
N PHE A 9 -0.70 9.47 -19.40
CA PHE A 9 0.08 10.62 -18.97
C PHE A 9 1.15 10.25 -17.94
N SER A 10 2.08 11.17 -17.71
CA SER A 10 3.06 11.07 -16.64
C SER A 10 3.08 12.34 -15.80
N PHE A 11 3.52 12.22 -14.55
CA PHE A 11 3.72 13.35 -13.67
C PHE A 11 5.00 13.21 -12.84
N THR A 12 5.55 14.36 -12.45
CA THR A 12 6.81 14.50 -11.70
C THR A 12 6.69 15.61 -10.65
N GLY A 13 7.73 15.82 -9.85
CA GLY A 13 7.75 16.85 -8.81
C GLY A 13 6.71 16.56 -7.72
N ASN A 14 5.89 17.54 -7.36
CA ASN A 14 4.91 17.38 -6.29
C ASN A 14 3.63 16.60 -6.68
N GLY A 15 3.58 15.99 -7.86
CA GLY A 15 2.37 15.32 -8.36
C GLY A 15 2.02 14.03 -7.61
N ALA A 16 0.73 13.79 -7.43
CA ALA A 16 0.15 12.52 -6.98
C ALA A 16 -1.24 12.33 -7.59
N VAL A 17 -1.67 11.08 -7.78
CA VAL A 17 -3.06 10.73 -8.08
C VAL A 17 -3.71 10.31 -6.76
N ARG A 18 -4.67 11.11 -6.29
CA ARG A 18 -5.42 10.85 -5.05
C ARG A 18 -6.89 10.67 -5.37
N ILE A 19 -7.45 9.54 -4.96
CA ILE A 19 -8.85 9.19 -5.16
C ILE A 19 -9.49 9.14 -3.78
N VAL A 20 -10.45 10.01 -3.51
CA VAL A 20 -10.98 10.22 -2.15
C VAL A 20 -12.45 9.81 -2.09
N ALA A 21 -12.75 8.87 -1.20
CA ALA A 21 -14.08 8.53 -0.72
C ALA A 21 -14.24 9.15 0.67
N GLU A 22 -14.72 10.38 0.77
CA GLU A 22 -14.94 11.07 2.04
C GLU A 22 -16.43 11.12 2.37
N HIS A 23 -16.84 10.46 3.46
CA HIS A 23 -18.24 10.27 3.88
C HIS A 23 -19.15 9.81 2.73
N ALA A 24 -18.61 8.98 1.83
CA ALA A 24 -19.26 8.63 0.58
C ALA A 24 -18.87 7.22 0.11
N ILE A 25 -19.67 6.72 -0.83
CA ILE A 25 -19.31 5.56 -1.65
C ILE A 25 -18.82 6.10 -2.99
N VAL A 26 -17.55 5.82 -3.31
CA VAL A 26 -16.87 6.28 -4.52
C VAL A 26 -16.27 5.09 -5.24
N GLY A 27 -16.33 5.07 -6.57
CA GLY A 27 -15.96 3.86 -7.30
C GLY A 27 -15.93 3.94 -8.81
N GLY A 28 -15.60 2.80 -9.41
CA GLY A 28 -15.57 2.61 -10.87
C GLY A 28 -14.39 3.27 -11.57
N HIS A 29 -13.31 3.56 -10.85
CA HIS A 29 -12.20 4.34 -11.39
C HIS A 29 -11.19 3.48 -12.15
N LEU A 30 -10.72 4.01 -13.28
CA LEU A 30 -9.69 3.40 -14.10
C LEU A 30 -8.48 4.33 -14.23
N ILE A 31 -7.31 3.82 -13.87
CA ILE A 31 -6.01 4.46 -14.06
C ILE A 31 -5.20 3.55 -14.96
N GLN A 32 -4.86 4.02 -16.14
CA GLN A 32 -4.21 3.16 -17.13
C GLN A 32 -3.14 3.89 -17.93
N ASP A 33 -1.99 3.25 -18.13
CA ASP A 33 -0.85 3.84 -18.85
C ASP A 33 -0.39 5.16 -18.20
N VAL A 34 -0.25 5.16 -16.87
CA VAL A 34 0.14 6.34 -16.09
C VAL A 34 1.47 6.10 -15.37
N THR A 35 2.37 7.07 -15.42
CA THR A 35 3.67 7.00 -14.73
C THR A 35 3.87 8.18 -13.79
N ALA A 36 4.05 7.91 -12.50
CA ALA A 36 4.67 8.81 -11.55
C ALA A 36 6.19 8.62 -11.62
N PHE A 37 6.95 9.68 -11.88
CA PHE A 37 8.40 9.62 -11.98
C PHE A 37 9.04 10.77 -11.22
N GLU A 38 10.00 10.47 -10.34
CA GLU A 38 10.71 11.48 -9.52
C GLU A 38 9.73 12.43 -8.80
N THR A 39 8.77 11.84 -8.08
CA THR A 39 7.86 12.63 -7.26
C THR A 39 8.48 12.95 -5.91
N SER A 40 8.11 14.09 -5.33
CA SER A 40 8.60 14.53 -4.02
C SER A 40 7.99 13.72 -2.89
N ASN A 41 8.36 14.08 -1.67
CA ASN A 41 7.90 13.47 -0.44
C ASN A 41 6.83 14.28 0.30
N ILE A 42 6.08 15.14 -0.38
CA ILE A 42 5.00 15.92 0.27
C ILE A 42 3.70 15.12 0.42
N HIS A 43 3.52 14.12 -0.45
CA HIS A 43 2.40 13.20 -0.43
C HIS A 43 2.89 11.84 0.03
N GLU A 44 2.03 11.17 0.78
CA GLU A 44 2.34 9.87 1.34
C GLU A 44 2.53 8.80 0.27
N ALA A 45 1.74 8.85 -0.81
CA ALA A 45 1.85 7.93 -1.94
C ALA A 45 1.69 8.63 -3.30
N ALA A 46 2.30 8.06 -4.34
CA ALA A 46 2.16 8.52 -5.72
C ALA A 46 0.78 8.18 -6.32
N PHE A 47 0.27 6.99 -6.02
CA PHE A 47 -1.10 6.57 -6.31
C PHE A 47 -1.79 6.18 -5.01
N GLN A 48 -2.74 7.00 -4.55
CA GLN A 48 -3.37 6.86 -3.25
C GLN A 48 -4.89 6.77 -3.39
N SER A 49 -5.50 5.76 -2.77
CA SER A 49 -6.91 5.83 -2.40
C SER A 49 -7.04 6.25 -0.94
N LEU A 50 -8.05 7.08 -0.64
CA LEU A 50 -8.34 7.56 0.71
C LEU A 50 -9.81 7.29 1.02
N THR A 51 -10.05 6.37 1.95
CA THR A 51 -11.40 6.00 2.39
C THR A 51 -11.64 6.57 3.79
N LEU A 52 -12.32 7.72 3.85
CA LEU A 52 -12.40 8.57 5.04
C LEU A 52 -13.86 8.72 5.47
N ALA A 53 -14.20 8.32 6.68
CA ALA A 53 -15.54 8.48 7.26
C ALA A 53 -15.55 9.38 8.50
N GLY A 54 -14.40 9.90 8.94
CA GLY A 54 -14.26 10.46 10.28
C GLY A 54 -14.43 9.38 11.36
N GLY A 55 -14.39 9.80 12.62
CA GLY A 55 -14.48 8.88 13.77
C GLY A 55 -15.79 8.08 13.88
N SER A 56 -16.76 8.27 12.99
CA SER A 56 -18.03 7.52 12.95
C SER A 56 -18.64 7.52 11.53
N GLY A 57 -19.52 6.57 11.22
CA GLY A 57 -20.18 6.48 9.91
C GLY A 57 -19.51 5.50 8.94
N THR A 58 -19.71 5.68 7.64
CA THR A 58 -19.28 4.75 6.60
C THR A 58 -18.73 5.51 5.39
N ALA A 59 -17.63 5.01 4.86
CA ALA A 59 -17.08 5.40 3.57
C ALA A 59 -16.57 4.13 2.86
N ILE A 60 -16.80 4.06 1.56
CA ILE A 60 -16.43 2.89 0.76
C ILE A 60 -15.77 3.36 -0.53
N MET A 61 -14.57 2.85 -0.79
CA MET A 61 -13.94 2.92 -2.10
C MET A 61 -14.21 1.58 -2.79
N ASP A 62 -14.91 1.56 -3.92
CA ASP A 62 -15.36 0.33 -4.58
C ASP A 62 -15.06 0.32 -6.08
N GLY A 63 -14.21 -0.60 -6.53
CA GLY A 63 -13.91 -0.72 -7.96
C GLY A 63 -12.81 0.25 -8.40
N LEU A 64 -11.59 0.03 -7.92
CA LEU A 64 -10.39 0.69 -8.45
C LEU A 64 -9.65 -0.23 -9.40
N THR A 65 -9.34 0.26 -10.59
CA THR A 65 -8.58 -0.49 -11.61
C THR A 65 -7.31 0.25 -11.98
N PHE A 66 -6.16 -0.40 -11.84
CA PHE A 66 -4.85 0.09 -12.27
C PHE A 66 -4.28 -0.85 -13.33
N ILE A 67 -3.98 -0.35 -14.54
CA ILE A 67 -3.42 -1.16 -15.63
C ILE A 67 -2.19 -0.47 -16.20
N ARG A 68 -1.02 -1.13 -16.15
CA ARG A 68 0.26 -0.58 -16.65
C ARG A 68 0.59 0.78 -16.02
N VAL A 69 0.49 0.82 -14.69
CA VAL A 69 0.73 2.03 -13.89
C VAL A 69 2.07 1.90 -13.17
N LYS A 70 2.87 2.97 -13.14
CA LYS A 70 4.23 2.92 -12.61
C LYS A 70 4.47 4.05 -11.61
N ALA A 71 5.02 3.72 -10.45
CA ALA A 71 5.58 4.62 -9.48
C ALA A 71 7.09 4.39 -9.41
N LEU A 72 7.87 5.34 -9.95
CA LEU A 72 9.31 5.21 -10.13
C LEU A 72 10.01 6.36 -9.41
N TYR A 73 10.97 6.04 -8.54
CA TYR A 73 11.77 7.03 -7.80
C TYR A 73 10.91 8.03 -7.01
N THR A 74 9.82 7.54 -6.40
CA THR A 74 8.87 8.39 -5.67
C THR A 74 9.36 8.67 -4.26
N GLY A 75 9.14 9.89 -3.77
CA GLY A 75 9.41 10.24 -2.37
C GLY A 75 8.40 9.64 -1.39
N GLY A 76 7.22 9.27 -1.86
CA GLY A 76 6.22 8.53 -1.09
C GLY A 76 6.19 7.04 -1.44
N ILE A 77 5.25 6.34 -0.83
CA ILE A 77 4.81 5.00 -1.19
C ILE A 77 4.41 4.98 -2.68
N GLY A 78 4.66 3.88 -3.38
CA GLY A 78 4.27 3.79 -4.79
C GLY A 78 2.75 3.76 -4.95
N PHE A 79 2.12 2.75 -4.35
CA PHE A 79 0.67 2.53 -4.36
C PHE A 79 0.19 2.34 -2.93
N GLN A 80 -0.88 3.05 -2.54
CA GLN A 80 -1.43 2.94 -1.20
C GLN A 80 -2.96 2.88 -1.22
N LEU A 81 -3.52 1.87 -0.56
CA LEU A 81 -4.93 1.84 -0.17
C LEU A 81 -5.03 2.29 1.29
N HIS A 82 -5.35 3.56 1.51
CA HIS A 82 -5.36 4.20 2.83
C HIS A 82 -6.78 4.51 3.31
N GLY A 83 -7.03 4.34 4.60
CA GLY A 83 -8.23 4.79 5.29
C GLY A 83 -8.00 5.81 6.40
N ASP A 84 -8.93 5.84 7.33
CA ASP A 84 -8.98 6.85 8.37
C ASP A 84 -8.16 6.44 9.59
N GLY A 85 -6.96 7.02 9.70
CA GLY A 85 -6.02 6.81 10.80
C GLY A 85 -6.09 7.86 11.90
N TRP A 86 -5.83 7.45 13.15
CA TRP A 86 -5.39 8.37 14.20
C TRP A 86 -4.25 7.78 15.01
N ARG A 87 -3.49 8.67 15.64
CA ARG A 87 -2.40 8.29 16.53
C ARG A 87 -2.92 8.12 17.95
N ALA A 88 -3.09 6.88 18.37
CA ALA A 88 -3.58 6.53 19.70
C ALA A 88 -2.66 7.01 20.83
N PRO A 89 -3.16 7.16 22.07
CA PRO A 89 -2.31 7.39 23.23
C PRO A 89 -1.32 6.23 23.35
N GLY A 90 -0.02 6.54 23.38
CA GLY A 90 1.05 5.54 23.25
C GLY A 90 1.77 5.56 21.89
N GLY A 91 1.28 6.34 20.93
CA GLY A 91 2.01 6.70 19.71
C GLY A 91 1.81 5.80 18.51
N ALA A 92 1.07 4.70 18.65
CA ALA A 92 0.73 3.79 17.56
C ALA A 92 -0.41 4.34 16.68
N TRP A 93 -0.30 4.12 15.37
CA TRP A 93 -1.39 4.38 14.44
C TRP A 93 -2.47 3.30 14.58
N GLN A 94 -3.74 3.74 14.59
CA GLN A 94 -4.91 2.88 14.68
C GLN A 94 -6.00 3.40 13.75
N MET A 95 -6.84 2.49 13.26
CA MET A 95 -8.05 2.86 12.54
C MET A 95 -8.97 3.66 13.47
N LYS A 96 -9.41 4.85 13.03
CA LYS A 96 -10.44 5.65 13.73
C LYS A 96 -11.80 4.96 13.73
N ASN A 97 -12.07 4.26 12.64
CA ASN A 97 -13.37 3.68 12.34
C ASN A 97 -13.18 2.36 11.60
N TYR A 98 -13.77 1.28 12.10
CA TYR A 98 -13.69 -0.05 11.49
C TYR A 98 -14.78 -0.29 10.43
N ASN A 99 -15.64 0.68 10.15
CA ASN A 99 -16.72 0.60 9.14
C ASN A 99 -16.34 1.27 7.80
N ILE A 100 -15.04 1.38 7.51
CA ILE A 100 -14.52 1.85 6.23
C ILE A 100 -13.91 0.69 5.46
N TRP A 101 -14.12 0.69 4.14
CA TRP A 101 -13.71 -0.42 3.28
C TRP A 101 -13.19 0.06 1.93
N THR A 102 -12.12 -0.56 1.46
CA THR A 102 -11.66 -0.48 0.07
C THR A 102 -11.87 -1.84 -0.60
N LYS A 103 -12.70 -1.88 -1.64
CA LYS A 103 -13.24 -3.12 -2.21
C LYS A 103 -13.02 -3.22 -3.71
N ASN A 104 -12.98 -4.46 -4.19
CA ASN A 104 -13.00 -4.80 -5.61
C ASN A 104 -11.89 -4.06 -6.38
N VAL A 105 -10.66 -4.18 -5.89
CA VAL A 105 -9.50 -3.52 -6.50
C VAL A 105 -8.79 -4.49 -7.42
N TYR A 106 -8.57 -4.07 -8.66
CA TYR A 106 -7.81 -4.83 -9.67
C TYR A 106 -6.57 -4.03 -10.09
N MET A 107 -5.41 -4.65 -9.98
CA MET A 107 -4.13 -4.07 -10.40
C MET A 107 -3.43 -5.04 -11.33
N GLU A 108 -3.05 -4.59 -12.52
CA GLU A 108 -2.38 -5.40 -13.53
C GLU A 108 -1.18 -4.65 -14.12
N ASP A 109 -0.03 -5.33 -14.19
CA ASP A 109 1.21 -4.76 -14.72
C ASP A 109 1.64 -3.46 -14.02
N ILE A 110 1.47 -3.41 -12.69
CA ILE A 110 1.91 -2.26 -11.88
C ILE A 110 3.37 -2.38 -11.46
N VAL A 111 4.07 -1.25 -11.37
CA VAL A 111 5.49 -1.20 -10.96
C VAL A 111 5.70 -0.16 -9.88
N ALA A 112 6.21 -0.56 -8.72
CA ALA A 112 6.75 0.31 -7.68
C ALA A 112 8.26 0.08 -7.56
N ASP A 113 9.06 1.04 -8.00
CA ASP A 113 10.51 0.92 -8.04
C ASP A 113 11.19 2.16 -7.43
N HIS A 114 12.17 1.91 -6.56
CA HIS A 114 12.93 2.96 -5.86
C HIS A 114 12.06 3.94 -5.04
N CYS A 115 10.91 3.50 -4.51
CA CYS A 115 10.09 4.32 -3.62
C CYS A 115 10.83 4.56 -2.29
N GLY A 116 10.95 5.83 -1.89
CA GLY A 116 11.56 6.25 -0.63
C GLY A 116 13.09 6.32 -0.63
N ILE A 117 13.75 6.10 -1.77
CA ILE A 117 15.22 6.02 -1.85
C ILE A 117 15.88 7.39 -1.93
N ASN A 118 15.48 8.23 -2.88
CA ASN A 118 16.10 9.55 -3.11
C ASN A 118 15.58 10.63 -2.17
N SER A 119 14.32 10.51 -1.78
CA SER A 119 13.64 11.31 -0.76
C SER A 119 12.57 10.43 -0.11
N ARG A 120 12.09 10.79 1.09
CA ARG A 120 11.07 9.97 1.76
C ARG A 120 10.08 10.79 2.59
N TYR A 121 8.79 10.43 2.50
CA TYR A 121 7.69 11.08 3.22
C TYR A 121 7.81 10.82 4.73
N ASN A 122 8.12 9.57 5.09
CA ASN A 122 8.38 9.14 6.46
C ASN A 122 9.36 7.93 6.46
N ASP A 123 9.53 7.29 7.61
CA ASP A 123 10.41 6.14 7.75
C ASP A 123 9.80 4.82 7.25
N TRP A 124 8.55 4.83 6.80
CA TRP A 124 7.73 3.66 6.49
C TRP A 124 7.42 3.50 5.00
N VAL A 125 8.13 4.21 4.12
CA VAL A 125 7.88 4.15 2.67
C VAL A 125 8.14 2.74 2.11
N VAL A 126 7.09 2.12 1.58
CA VAL A 126 7.08 0.82 0.89
C VAL A 126 6.76 1.00 -0.60
N GLY A 127 6.89 -0.07 -1.40
CA GLY A 127 6.48 -0.05 -2.80
C GLY A 127 4.96 -0.04 -2.98
N ILE A 128 4.30 -1.07 -2.46
CA ILE A 128 2.87 -1.31 -2.63
C ILE A 128 2.26 -1.65 -1.26
N ASP A 129 1.39 -0.76 -0.77
CA ASP A 129 0.66 -0.91 0.49
C ASP A 129 -0.85 -1.05 0.22
N LEU A 130 -1.41 -2.20 0.54
CA LEU A 130 -2.76 -2.56 0.13
C LEU A 130 -3.74 -2.62 1.29
N ALA A 131 -3.33 -2.22 2.50
CA ALA A 131 -4.24 -2.10 3.63
C ALA A 131 -3.62 -1.19 4.71
N GLU A 132 -3.52 0.12 4.45
CA GLU A 132 -3.12 1.11 5.46
C GLU A 132 -4.39 1.64 6.13
N LEU A 133 -4.60 1.32 7.41
CA LEU A 133 -5.70 1.88 8.21
C LEU A 133 -7.10 1.79 7.54
N THR A 134 -7.33 0.81 6.66
CA THR A 134 -8.60 0.54 5.96
C THR A 134 -8.79 -0.94 5.77
N ASN A 135 -10.01 -1.44 6.02
CA ASN A 135 -10.32 -2.84 5.70
C ASN A 135 -10.36 -3.02 4.19
N VAL A 136 -9.95 -4.20 3.72
CA VAL A 136 -9.94 -4.50 2.29
C VAL A 136 -10.61 -5.82 1.95
N GLU A 137 -11.26 -5.85 0.80
CA GLU A 137 -12.02 -7.00 0.31
C GLU A 137 -11.89 -7.13 -1.21
N ASN A 138 -11.62 -8.34 -1.70
CA ASN A 138 -11.52 -8.64 -3.14
C ASN A 138 -10.43 -7.80 -3.82
N ILE A 139 -9.19 -7.96 -3.37
CA ILE A 139 -8.02 -7.29 -3.97
C ILE A 139 -7.29 -8.29 -4.84
N LYS A 140 -7.08 -7.97 -6.12
CA LYS A 140 -6.30 -8.80 -7.03
C LYS A 140 -5.19 -7.99 -7.69
N VAL A 141 -3.96 -8.43 -7.48
CA VAL A 141 -2.77 -7.90 -8.15
C VAL A 141 -2.19 -8.97 -9.06
N VAL A 142 -2.03 -8.65 -10.33
CA VAL A 142 -1.50 -9.53 -11.37
C VAL A 142 -0.24 -8.90 -11.97
N ARG A 143 0.87 -9.64 -11.98
CA ARG A 143 2.15 -9.16 -12.52
C ARG A 143 2.61 -7.83 -11.93
N GLY A 144 2.34 -7.64 -10.64
CA GLY A 144 2.84 -6.49 -9.88
C GLY A 144 4.32 -6.66 -9.56
N ILE A 145 5.09 -5.58 -9.73
CA ILE A 145 6.52 -5.54 -9.43
C ILE A 145 6.76 -4.53 -8.32
N ALA A 146 7.39 -4.94 -7.22
CA ALA A 146 7.88 -4.06 -6.18
C ALA A 146 9.38 -4.28 -5.98
N THR A 147 10.22 -3.31 -6.36
CA THR A 147 11.68 -3.50 -6.28
C THR A 147 12.43 -2.28 -5.79
N ASN A 148 13.58 -2.50 -5.15
CA ASN A 148 14.47 -1.45 -4.67
C ASN A 148 13.81 -0.45 -3.70
N ASN A 149 12.76 -0.84 -2.97
CA ASN A 149 12.02 0.07 -2.10
C ASN A 149 12.67 0.20 -0.72
N TRP A 150 12.47 1.36 -0.09
CA TRP A 150 13.08 1.73 1.19
C TRP A 150 12.79 0.71 2.31
N GLU A 151 11.52 0.36 2.53
CA GLU A 151 11.12 -0.52 3.65
C GLU A 151 10.68 -1.92 3.21
N ALA A 152 9.64 -2.05 2.39
CA ALA A 152 9.11 -3.34 1.94
C ALA A 152 8.60 -3.26 0.50
N GLY A 153 8.47 -4.42 -0.14
CA GLY A 153 7.87 -4.52 -1.48
C GLY A 153 6.35 -4.43 -1.43
N PHE A 154 5.71 -5.50 -0.97
CA PHE A 154 4.26 -5.56 -0.73
C PHE A 154 3.96 -5.53 0.77
N HIS A 155 3.01 -4.69 1.16
CA HIS A 155 2.64 -4.47 2.56
C HIS A 155 1.12 -4.51 2.77
N PHE A 156 0.72 -5.08 3.90
CA PHE A 156 -0.63 -5.04 4.44
C PHE A 156 -0.50 -4.83 5.95
N GLU A 157 -1.10 -3.78 6.52
CA GLU A 157 -0.93 -3.52 7.94
C GLU A 157 -1.51 -4.63 8.84
N PRO A 158 -1.02 -4.76 10.08
CA PRO A 158 -1.50 -5.75 11.03
C PRO A 158 -2.84 -5.41 11.69
N MET A 159 -3.43 -4.24 11.46
CA MET A 159 -4.70 -3.87 12.09
C MET A 159 -5.94 -4.12 11.24
N PRO A 160 -5.96 -3.77 9.94
CA PRO A 160 -7.16 -3.92 9.14
C PRO A 160 -7.62 -5.36 8.94
N ILE A 161 -8.92 -5.53 8.70
CA ILE A 161 -9.49 -6.79 8.24
C ILE A 161 -9.20 -6.91 6.75
N VAL A 162 -8.58 -8.03 6.39
CA VAL A 162 -8.26 -8.36 5.00
C VAL A 162 -9.07 -9.59 4.57
N ARG A 163 -9.72 -9.49 3.40
CA ARG A 163 -10.54 -10.57 2.82
C ARG A 163 -10.25 -10.77 1.34
N ASN A 164 -10.13 -12.02 0.93
CA ASN A 164 -10.01 -12.41 -0.48
C ASN A 164 -8.98 -11.57 -1.27
N VAL A 165 -7.71 -11.70 -0.91
CA VAL A 165 -6.57 -11.08 -1.58
C VAL A 165 -5.84 -12.11 -2.41
N ILE A 166 -5.59 -11.77 -3.68
CA ILE A 166 -4.85 -12.60 -4.62
C ILE A 166 -3.67 -11.80 -5.17
N LEU A 167 -2.47 -12.28 -4.91
CA LEU A 167 -1.25 -11.84 -5.59
C LEU A 167 -0.87 -12.93 -6.58
N GLN A 168 -0.85 -12.61 -7.87
CA GLN A 168 -0.60 -13.56 -8.94
C GLN A 168 0.54 -13.07 -9.84
N ASP A 169 1.54 -13.93 -10.07
CA ASP A 169 2.69 -13.66 -10.92
C ASP A 169 3.47 -12.40 -10.48
N CYS A 170 3.43 -12.05 -9.20
CA CYS A 170 4.08 -10.84 -8.66
C CYS A 170 5.56 -11.08 -8.35
N ILE A 171 6.38 -10.02 -8.46
CA ILE A 171 7.81 -10.04 -8.17
C ILE A 171 8.13 -9.00 -7.10
N SER A 172 8.87 -9.40 -6.07
CA SER A 172 9.30 -8.50 -5.00
C SER A 172 10.78 -8.65 -4.70
N ASN A 173 11.63 -7.82 -5.30
CA ASN A 173 13.08 -7.98 -5.25
C ASN A 173 13.83 -6.79 -4.65
N ASN A 174 14.90 -7.05 -3.93
CA ASN A 174 15.82 -6.03 -3.42
C ASN A 174 15.13 -4.93 -2.58
N ASN A 175 14.06 -5.26 -1.85
CA ASN A 175 13.38 -4.32 -0.96
C ASN A 175 14.00 -4.31 0.45
N GLY A 176 13.70 -3.26 1.20
CA GLY A 176 14.33 -3.03 2.50
C GLY A 176 15.72 -2.43 2.34
N GLN A 177 15.85 -1.47 1.41
CA GLN A 177 17.09 -0.73 1.14
C GLN A 177 17.51 0.20 2.29
N LYS A 178 16.66 0.37 3.30
CA LYS A 178 17.02 1.08 4.53
C LYS A 178 18.32 0.49 5.12
N PRO A 179 19.39 1.28 5.31
CA PRO A 179 20.66 0.78 5.81
C PRO A 179 20.53 0.17 7.21
N SER A 180 21.28 -0.90 7.49
CA SER A 180 21.32 -1.52 8.83
C SER A 180 21.82 -0.56 9.93
N THR A 181 22.46 0.54 9.58
CA THR A 181 22.90 1.61 10.50
C THR A 181 21.87 2.71 10.69
N TYR A 182 20.77 2.71 9.94
CA TYR A 182 19.71 3.69 10.07
C TYR A 182 18.91 3.43 11.34
N TYR A 183 18.87 4.39 12.27
CA TYR A 183 18.10 4.30 13.51
C TYR A 183 16.68 4.83 13.31
N ASN A 184 15.68 3.96 13.47
CA ASN A 184 14.26 4.32 13.47
C ASN A 184 13.82 4.69 14.89
N LYS A 185 13.52 5.96 15.11
CA LYS A 185 13.09 6.49 16.42
C LYS A 185 11.72 5.97 16.84
N GLU A 186 10.82 5.71 15.89
CA GLU A 186 9.45 5.28 16.19
C GLU A 186 9.39 3.83 16.68
N THR A 187 10.28 2.97 16.18
CA THR A 187 10.38 1.57 16.64
C THR A 187 11.57 1.27 17.52
N ASN A 188 12.40 2.28 17.82
CA ASN A 188 13.62 2.16 18.61
C ASN A 188 14.51 0.98 18.15
N ASN A 189 14.72 0.87 16.84
CA ASN A 189 15.51 -0.21 16.24
C ASN A 189 16.34 0.31 15.06
N TYR A 190 17.35 -0.45 14.67
CA TYR A 190 18.20 -0.20 13.51
C TYR A 190 17.75 -0.99 12.28
N GLY A 191 17.95 -0.41 11.10
CA GLY A 191 17.62 -1.03 9.83
C GLY A 191 16.13 -1.06 9.51
N PRO A 192 15.75 -1.83 8.48
CA PRO A 192 14.35 -2.00 8.11
C PRO A 192 13.62 -2.81 9.18
N HIS A 193 12.54 -2.24 9.68
CA HIS A 193 11.68 -2.89 10.66
C HIS A 193 11.02 -4.11 10.01
N PHE A 194 10.47 -3.93 8.81
CA PHE A 194 9.96 -5.02 7.99
C PHE A 194 11.07 -5.52 7.07
N GLY A 195 11.48 -4.75 6.05
CA GLY A 195 12.57 -5.14 5.16
C GLY A 195 12.21 -6.26 4.19
N VAL A 196 10.92 -6.58 4.05
CA VAL A 196 10.46 -7.81 3.42
C VAL A 196 10.12 -7.63 1.95
N GLY A 197 10.20 -8.72 1.20
CA GLY A 197 9.54 -8.79 -0.10
C GLY A 197 8.02 -8.73 0.04
N TYR A 198 7.46 -9.52 0.97
CA TYR A 198 6.03 -9.58 1.22
C TYR A 198 5.75 -9.56 2.73
N PHE A 199 5.03 -8.54 3.18
CA PHE A 199 4.44 -8.50 4.52
C PHE A 199 2.94 -8.75 4.38
N LEU A 200 2.50 -9.96 4.69
CA LEU A 200 1.07 -10.26 4.77
C LEU A 200 0.65 -10.08 6.23
N GLY A 201 0.05 -8.92 6.49
CA GLY A 201 -0.43 -8.49 7.80
C GLY A 201 -1.56 -9.37 8.33
N ARG A 202 -2.24 -8.84 9.36
CA ARG A 202 -3.28 -9.57 10.06
C ARG A 202 -4.38 -9.95 9.08
N SER A 203 -4.77 -11.21 9.18
CA SER A 203 -5.99 -11.70 8.59
C SER A 203 -6.85 -12.36 9.66
N ALA A 204 -8.17 -12.32 9.47
CA ALA A 204 -9.12 -13.05 10.30
C ALA A 204 -8.84 -14.58 10.27
N ASP A 205 -8.25 -15.06 9.17
CA ASP A 205 -7.76 -16.43 8.98
C ASP A 205 -6.69 -16.49 7.86
N SER A 206 -5.86 -17.53 7.84
CA SER A 206 -4.81 -17.67 6.82
C SER A 206 -5.31 -17.90 5.39
N SER A 207 -6.62 -18.09 5.16
CA SER A 207 -7.21 -18.36 3.84
C SER A 207 -7.52 -17.09 3.03
N GLN A 208 -7.39 -15.91 3.64
CA GLN A 208 -7.71 -14.64 2.97
C GLN A 208 -6.61 -14.16 2.01
N TYR A 209 -5.43 -14.77 2.02
CA TYR A 209 -4.35 -14.45 1.07
C TYR A 209 -4.04 -15.66 0.18
N GLN A 210 -3.96 -15.42 -1.12
CA GLN A 210 -3.46 -16.38 -2.10
C GLN A 210 -2.27 -15.76 -2.83
N MET A 211 -1.12 -16.42 -2.78
CA MET A 211 0.06 -16.08 -3.57
C MET A 211 0.28 -17.17 -4.61
N ILE A 212 0.16 -16.82 -5.88
CA ILE A 212 0.22 -17.75 -7.01
C ILE A 212 1.38 -17.30 -7.89
N ASN A 213 2.40 -18.15 -8.07
CA ASN A 213 3.61 -17.84 -8.86
C ASN A 213 4.34 -16.55 -8.46
N CYS A 214 4.28 -16.17 -7.18
CA CYS A 214 5.01 -15.01 -6.67
C CYS A 214 6.47 -15.37 -6.40
N SER A 215 7.38 -14.41 -6.59
CA SER A 215 8.80 -14.58 -6.31
C SER A 215 9.38 -13.36 -5.59
N GLY A 216 10.40 -13.59 -4.77
CA GLY A 216 11.14 -12.50 -4.16
C GLY A 216 12.57 -12.89 -3.82
N ALA A 217 13.51 -12.04 -4.21
CA ALA A 217 14.95 -12.24 -4.05
C ALA A 217 15.62 -10.98 -3.49
N ASP A 218 16.74 -11.16 -2.79
CA ASP A 218 17.63 -10.08 -2.34
C ASP A 218 17.00 -9.01 -1.43
N ASN A 219 15.80 -9.27 -0.91
CA ASN A 219 15.19 -8.42 0.11
C ASN A 219 15.94 -8.57 1.44
N SER A 220 15.96 -7.52 2.27
CA SER A 220 16.54 -7.59 3.62
C SER A 220 15.94 -8.73 4.47
N LYS A 221 14.67 -9.07 4.24
CA LYS A 221 13.95 -10.22 4.80
C LYS A 221 13.03 -10.85 3.75
N GLY A 222 12.66 -12.11 3.90
CA GLY A 222 11.83 -12.85 2.94
C GLY A 222 10.34 -12.49 2.98
N LEU A 223 9.51 -13.49 3.30
CA LEU A 223 8.07 -13.37 3.53
C LEU A 223 7.80 -13.34 5.04
N ILE A 224 6.92 -12.43 5.49
CA ILE A 224 6.34 -12.48 6.83
C ILE A 224 4.83 -12.69 6.71
N LEU A 225 4.35 -13.70 7.42
CA LEU A 225 2.92 -13.96 7.65
C LEU A 225 2.62 -13.61 9.10
N ARG A 226 1.81 -12.59 9.35
CA ARG A 226 1.43 -12.22 10.71
C ARG A 226 -0.03 -12.58 10.98
N TYR A 227 -0.23 -13.73 11.61
CA TYR A 227 -1.53 -14.09 12.15
C TYR A 227 -1.74 -13.46 13.53
N VAL A 228 -2.87 -12.81 13.73
CA VAL A 228 -3.34 -12.41 15.06
C VAL A 228 -4.73 -13.02 15.19
N GLY A 229 -4.87 -14.01 16.09
CA GLY A 229 -6.12 -14.75 16.28
C GLY A 229 -7.33 -13.86 16.58
N PRO A 230 -8.55 -14.42 16.55
CA PRO A 230 -9.75 -13.67 16.88
C PRO A 230 -9.60 -13.07 18.28
N THR A 231 -9.60 -11.75 18.35
CA THR A 231 -9.85 -11.03 19.59
C THR A 231 -11.34 -11.17 19.86
N TYR A 232 -11.69 -12.12 20.74
CA TYR A 232 -13.04 -12.27 21.28
C TYR A 232 -13.43 -11.06 22.12
#